data_AF-A0A2G7GZK6-F1
#
_entry.id   AF-A0A2G7GZK6-F1
#
_cell.length_a   1.000
_cell.length_b   1.000
_cell.length_c   1.000
_cell.angle_alpha   90.00
_cell.angle_beta   90.00
_cell.angle_gamma   90.00
#
_symmetry.space_group_name_H-M   'P 1'
#
loop_
_entity.id
_entity.type
_entity.pdbx_description
1 polymer ?
#
loop_
_entity_poly.entity_id
_entity_poly.type
_entity_poly.pdbx_seq_one_letter_code
_entity_poly.pdbx_strand_id
1 'polypeptide(L)'
;MPAERYALAVALACDTIERCLHDAPLPTQERERLHGTLRNVQRTWGCQATLEASLRTLHDALHDLSDDLALAARVSLQNISQWHREAAEPPAPRLTT
;
A
#
# COMPACT_ATOMS: atom_id res chain seq x y z
N MET A 1 -18.74 -0.21 -5.04
CA MET A 1 -17.79 0.91 -5.32
C MET A 1 -16.45 0.34 -5.80
N PRO A 2 -15.71 0.97 -6.73
CA PRO A 2 -14.44 0.43 -7.25
C PRO A 2 -13.41 0.10 -6.16
N ALA A 3 -13.39 0.86 -5.06
CA ALA A 3 -12.49 0.67 -3.93
C ALA A 3 -12.81 -0.55 -3.04
N GLU A 4 -14.10 -0.90 -2.90
CA GLU A 4 -14.54 -2.07 -2.09
C GLU A 4 -14.05 -3.38 -2.70
N ARG A 5 -13.92 -3.44 -4.03
CA ARG A 5 -13.38 -4.59 -4.76
C ARG A 5 -12.01 -5.01 -4.26
N TYR A 6 -11.20 -4.05 -3.81
CA TYR A 6 -9.82 -4.27 -3.39
C TYR A 6 -9.63 -4.23 -1.87
N ALA A 7 -10.67 -3.98 -1.07
CA ALA A 7 -10.52 -3.77 0.38
C ALA A 7 -9.82 -4.96 1.07
N LEU A 8 -10.23 -6.20 0.78
CA LEU A 8 -9.58 -7.39 1.33
C LEU A 8 -8.14 -7.57 0.81
N ALA A 9 -7.93 -7.34 -0.49
CA ALA A 9 -6.61 -7.47 -1.10
C ALA A 9 -5.60 -6.46 -0.53
N VAL A 10 -6.06 -5.23 -0.27
CA VAL A 10 -5.27 -4.18 0.37
C VAL A 10 -4.96 -4.52 1.81
N ALA A 11 -5.93 -5.06 2.57
CA ALA A 11 -5.68 -5.52 3.94
C ALA A 11 -4.56 -6.57 3.98
N LEU A 12 -4.63 -7.60 3.12
CA LEU A 12 -3.61 -8.65 3.04
C LEU A 12 -2.24 -8.11 2.57
N ALA A 13 -2.23 -7.18 1.62
CA ALA A 13 -1.02 -6.52 1.17
C ALA A 13 -0.39 -5.69 2.30
N CYS A 14 -1.19 -5.00 3.10
CA CYS A 14 -0.74 -4.28 4.28
C CYS A 14 -0.16 -5.24 5.33
N ASP A 15 -0.83 -6.34 5.67
CA ASP A 15 -0.30 -7.34 6.63
C ASP A 15 1.08 -7.89 6.20
N THR A 16 1.26 -8.10 4.89
CA THR A 16 2.54 -8.55 4.32
C THR A 16 3.64 -7.49 4.54
N ILE A 17 3.32 -6.22 4.34
CA ILE A 17 4.25 -5.11 4.57
C ILE A 17 4.54 -4.97 6.07
N GLU A 18 3.52 -5.06 6.93
CA GLU A 18 3.67 -4.98 8.39
C GLU A 18 4.64 -6.05 8.91
N ARG A 19 4.49 -7.30 8.45
CA ARG A 19 5.38 -8.39 8.83
C ARG A 19 6.82 -8.13 8.42
N CYS A 20 7.04 -7.65 7.20
CA CYS A 20 8.36 -7.25 6.72
C CYS A 20 8.99 -6.16 7.60
N LEU A 21 8.21 -5.11 7.94
CA LEU A 21 8.67 -4.02 8.80
C LEU A 21 8.96 -4.48 10.25
N HIS A 22 8.22 -5.47 10.74
CA HIS A 22 8.45 -6.07 12.06
C HIS A 22 9.79 -6.81 12.12
N ASP A 23 10.09 -7.60 11.10
CA ASP A 23 11.27 -8.46 11.01
C ASP A 23 12.53 -7.68 10.55
N ALA A 24 12.36 -6.48 10.00
CA ALA A 24 13.46 -5.64 9.51
C ALA A 24 14.34 -5.08 10.65
N PRO A 25 15.66 -4.94 10.42
CA PRO A 25 16.59 -4.33 11.37
C PRO A 25 16.46 -2.80 11.43
N LEU A 26 15.23 -2.31 11.65
CA LEU A 26 14.91 -0.89 11.73
C LEU A 26 14.94 -0.39 13.17
N PRO A 27 15.41 0.86 13.41
CA PRO A 27 15.25 1.53 14.70
C PRO A 27 13.78 1.56 15.13
N THR A 28 13.50 1.42 16.44
CA THR A 28 12.13 1.37 16.97
C THR A 28 11.28 2.54 16.51
N GLN A 29 11.84 3.77 16.56
CA GLN A 29 11.15 4.98 16.13
C GLN A 29 10.77 4.95 14.64
N GLU A 30 11.67 4.46 13.78
CA GLU A 30 11.43 4.35 12.35
C GLU A 30 10.36 3.30 12.04
N ARG A 31 10.41 2.17 12.75
CA ARG A 31 9.40 1.12 12.64
C ARG A 31 8.02 1.61 13.06
N GLU A 32 7.91 2.31 14.18
CA GLU A 32 6.65 2.91 14.63
C GLU A 32 6.11 3.93 13.62
N ARG A 33 6.99 4.77 13.05
CA ARG A 33 6.63 5.71 11.98
C ARG A 33 6.05 4.99 10.77
N LEU A 34 6.70 3.92 10.30
CA LEU A 34 6.27 3.16 9.13
C LEU A 34 4.97 2.38 9.38
N HIS A 35 4.79 1.80 10.57
CA HIS A 35 3.50 1.23 10.98
C HIS A 35 2.39 2.30 11.05
N GLY A 36 2.71 3.53 11.45
CA GLY A 36 1.80 4.66 11.38
C GLY A 36 1.39 4.99 9.95
N THR A 37 2.36 5.05 9.03
CA THR A 37 2.13 5.26 7.59
C THR A 37 1.27 4.15 6.98
N LEU A 38 1.52 2.89 7.33
CA LEU A 38 0.75 1.75 6.83
C LEU A 38 -0.71 1.79 7.31
N ARG A 39 -0.94 2.10 8.59
CA ARG A 39 -2.29 2.34 9.12
C ARG A 39 -2.98 3.51 8.43
N ASN A 40 -2.23 4.54 8.03
CA ASN A 40 -2.77 5.64 7.25
C ASN A 40 -3.25 5.20 5.86
N VAL A 41 -2.52 4.30 5.20
CA VAL A 41 -2.94 3.70 3.92
C VAL A 41 -4.27 2.96 4.09
N GLN A 42 -4.38 2.09 5.10
CA GLN A 42 -5.60 1.33 5.37
C GLN A 42 -6.80 2.24 5.66
N ARG A 43 -6.61 3.27 6.51
CA ARG A 43 -7.68 4.21 6.87
C ARG A 43 -8.15 5.07 5.69
N THR A 44 -7.22 5.44 4.83
CA THR A 44 -7.49 6.35 3.71
C THR A 44 -7.98 5.60 2.46
N TRP A 45 -7.87 4.27 2.44
CA TRP A 45 -8.37 3.47 1.34
C TRP A 45 -9.87 3.69 1.10
N GLY A 46 -10.22 4.06 -0.13
CA GLY A 46 -11.61 4.36 -0.51
C GLY A 46 -12.09 5.77 -0.17
N CYS A 47 -11.25 6.60 0.47
CA CYS A 47 -11.50 8.03 0.63
C CYS A 47 -11.02 8.80 -0.62
N GLN A 48 -11.51 10.04 -0.80
CA GLN A 48 -11.01 10.96 -1.85
C GLN A 48 -9.60 11.49 -1.60
N ALA A 49 -8.99 11.18 -0.44
CA ALA A 49 -7.68 11.66 -0.08
C ALA A 49 -6.56 10.86 -0.76
N THR A 50 -5.47 11.54 -1.12
CA THR A 50 -4.34 10.93 -1.82
C THR A 50 -3.52 10.01 -0.92
N LEU A 51 -3.15 8.84 -1.46
CA LEU A 51 -2.24 7.88 -0.82
C LEU A 51 -0.77 8.10 -1.20
N GLU A 52 -0.48 8.96 -2.17
CA GLU A 52 0.84 9.03 -2.83
C GLU A 52 2.00 9.29 -1.86
N ALA A 53 1.81 10.19 -0.89
CA ALA A 53 2.84 10.49 0.11
C ALA A 53 3.13 9.26 0.99
N SER A 54 2.08 8.56 1.47
CA SER A 54 2.23 7.36 2.29
C SER A 54 2.86 6.21 1.51
N LEU A 55 2.46 6.01 0.25
CA LEU A 55 3.03 4.98 -0.63
C LEU A 55 4.50 5.26 -0.94
N ARG A 56 4.88 6.52 -1.18
CA ARG A 56 6.29 6.90 -1.39
C ARG A 56 7.14 6.64 -0.15
N THR A 57 6.68 7.05 1.03
CA THR A 57 7.41 6.79 2.28
C THR A 57 7.64 5.29 2.53
N LEU A 58 6.64 4.45 2.23
CA LEU A 58 6.79 2.99 2.34
C LEU A 58 7.73 2.44 1.26
N HIS A 59 7.70 2.98 0.04
CA HIS A 59 8.58 2.56 -1.04
C HIS A 59 10.04 2.80 -0.67
N ASP A 60 10.37 4.02 -0.23
CA ASP A 60 11.73 4.41 0.15
C ASP A 60 12.25 3.51 1.28
N ALA A 61 11.43 3.27 2.32
CA ALA A 61 11.83 2.44 3.45
C ALA A 61 12.04 0.95 3.09
N LEU A 62 11.24 0.42 2.17
CA LEU A 62 11.39 -0.97 1.71
C LEU A 62 12.52 -1.12 0.69
N HIS A 63 12.93 -0.05 0.02
CA HIS A 63 14.00 -0.09 -0.99
C HIS A 63 15.36 -0.45 -0.37
N ASP A 64 15.65 0.08 0.82
CA ASP A 64 16.95 -0.12 1.50
C ASP A 64 17.09 -1.49 2.19
N LEU A 65 16.01 -2.28 2.25
CA LEU A 65 16.02 -3.63 2.85
C LEU A 65 16.57 -4.68 1.85
N SER A 66 16.98 -5.84 2.36
CA SER A 66 17.38 -6.95 1.49
C SER A 66 16.18 -7.57 0.78
N ASP A 67 16.40 -8.11 -0.42
CA ASP A 67 15.35 -8.76 -1.22
C ASP A 67 14.71 -9.95 -0.48
N ASP A 68 15.52 -10.76 0.22
CA ASP A 68 15.06 -11.92 1.00
C ASP A 68 13.98 -11.55 2.03
N LEU A 69 14.05 -10.33 2.55
CA LEU A 69 13.10 -9.82 3.54
C LEU A 69 11.96 -9.01 2.90
N ALA A 70 12.28 -8.20 1.89
CA ALA A 70 11.39 -7.14 1.41
C ALA A 70 10.70 -7.42 0.08
N LEU A 71 11.04 -8.48 -0.66
CA LEU A 71 10.45 -8.76 -1.97
C LEU A 71 8.91 -8.83 -1.91
N ALA A 72 8.37 -9.61 -0.98
CA ALA A 72 6.91 -9.75 -0.82
C ALA A 72 6.24 -8.42 -0.45
N ALA A 73 6.88 -7.60 0.39
CA ALA A 73 6.38 -6.29 0.79
C ALA A 73 6.41 -5.28 -0.37
N ARG A 74 7.48 -5.29 -1.18
CA ARG A 74 7.58 -4.42 -2.37
C ARG A 74 6.53 -4.78 -3.43
N VAL A 75 6.32 -6.07 -3.68
CA VAL A 75 5.25 -6.56 -4.57
C VAL A 75 3.87 -6.14 -4.04
N SER A 76 3.65 -6.30 -2.73
CA SER A 76 2.41 -5.87 -2.07
C SER A 76 2.16 -4.37 -2.21
N LEU A 77 3.20 -3.54 -2.01
CA LEU A 77 3.12 -2.09 -2.17
C LEU A 77 2.86 -1.67 -3.62
N GLN A 78 3.47 -2.35 -4.59
CA GLN A 78 3.21 -2.13 -6.01
C GLN A 78 1.76 -2.45 -6.37
N ASN A 79 1.21 -3.55 -5.84
CA ASN A 79 -0.20 -3.92 -6.03
C ASN A 79 -1.15 -2.88 -5.45
N ILE A 80 -0.90 -2.39 -4.22
CA ILE A 80 -1.70 -1.31 -3.63
C ILE A 80 -1.69 -0.07 -4.54
N SER A 81 -0.52 0.30 -5.06
CA SER A 81 -0.38 1.46 -5.97
C SER A 81 -1.14 1.26 -7.29
N GLN A 82 -1.14 0.04 -7.83
CA GLN A 82 -1.91 -0.30 -9.02
C GLN A 82 -3.42 -0.24 -8.74
N TRP A 83 -3.89 -0.90 -7.69
CA TRP A 83 -5.30 -0.90 -7.31
C TRP A 83 -5.83 0.49 -7.00
N HIS A 84 -5.00 1.38 -6.44
CA HIS A 84 -5.39 2.77 -6.19
C HIS A 84 -5.68 3.52 -7.50
N ARG A 85 -4.84 3.33 -8.52
CA ARG A 85 -5.06 3.91 -9.86
C ARG A 85 -6.32 3.34 -10.52
N GLU A 86 -6.50 2.03 -10.47
CA GLU A 86 -7.68 1.36 -11.03
C GLU A 86 -8.98 1.74 -10.32
N ALA A 87 -8.93 2.01 -9.01
CA ALA A 87 -10.09 2.48 -8.25
C ALA A 87 -10.44 3.95 -8.52
N ALA A 88 -9.46 4.75 -8.94
CA ALA A 88 -9.62 6.15 -9.32
C ALA A 88 -10.06 6.34 -10.78
N GLU A 89 -9.87 5.34 -11.64
CA GLU A 89 -10.26 5.42 -13.06
C GLU A 89 -11.80 5.46 -13.20
N PRO A 90 -12.38 6.46 -13.89
CA PRO A 90 -13.81 6.51 -14.11
C PRO A 90 -14.25 5.33 -15.00
N PRO A 91 -15.44 4.75 -14.77
CA PRO A 91 -15.93 3.66 -15.60
C PRO A 91 -15.97 4.13 -17.05
N ALA A 92 -15.33 3.39 -17.95
CA ALA A 92 -15.26 3.72 -19.37
C ALA A 92 -16.68 4.01 -19.91
N PRO A 93 -16.84 5.06 -20.74
CA PRO A 93 -18.15 5.41 -21.29
C PRO A 93 -18.68 4.21 -22.08
N ARG A 94 -19.86 3.72 -21.68
CA ARG A 94 -20.56 2.69 -22.44
C ARG A 94 -20.92 3.29 -23.79
N LEU A 95 -20.21 2.86 -24.83
CA LEU A 95 -20.62 3.09 -26.22
C LEU A 95 -21.98 2.40 -26.40
N THR A 96 -23.03 3.21 -26.47
CA THR A 96 -24.37 2.76 -26.87
C THR A 96 -24.38 2.72 -28.39
N THR A 97 -24.24 1.51 -28.93
CA THR A 97 -24.58 1.16 -30.31
C THR A 97 -26.02 0.67 -30.39
#